data_AF-A0A2T4XV39-F1
#
_entry.id   AF-A0A2T4XV39-F1
#
_cell.length_a   1.000
_cell.length_b   1.000
_cell.length_c   1.000
_cell.angle_alpha   90.00
_cell.angle_beta   90.00
_cell.angle_gamma   90.00
#
_symmetry.space_group_name_H-M   'P 1'
#
loop_
_entity.id
_entity.type
_entity.pdbx_description
1 polymer ?
#
loop_
_entity_poly.entity_id
_entity_poly.type
_entity_poly.pdbx_seq_one_letter_code
_entity_poly.pdbx_strand_id
1 'polypeptide(L)'
;MKINSQQVEGLMQQYTNGLTPSVLASFKNPFSAEQRQIFNSHVEEMKDRSLVAIWRFATAGSLTRNGGKIEQASANDSFTLEDGSKVNRAMVGDYVVYPDGTRTRIISGSGSAATNGNGVSFALVGSQLDNGDVIISTPQDFALLCQLDNSPAMPANFLTPVAL
;
A
#
# COMPACT_ATOMS: atom_id res chain seq x y z
N MET A 1 28.30 -31.05 -6.00
CA MET A 1 28.60 -29.81 -5.25
C MET A 1 27.27 -29.16 -4.93
N LYS A 2 26.79 -29.27 -3.68
CA LYS A 2 25.51 -28.68 -3.26
C LYS A 2 25.74 -27.18 -3.09
N ILE A 3 25.12 -26.37 -3.93
CA ILE A 3 25.02 -24.93 -3.72
C ILE A 3 23.96 -24.72 -2.64
N ASN A 4 24.42 -24.34 -1.44
CA ASN A 4 23.57 -23.92 -0.33
C ASN A 4 22.74 -22.71 -0.78
N SER A 5 21.43 -22.90 -0.89
CA SER A 5 20.45 -21.87 -1.24
C SER A 5 19.95 -21.07 -0.03
N GLN A 6 20.80 -20.88 0.98
CA GLN A 6 20.51 -20.00 2.10
C GLN A 6 21.54 -18.88 2.17
N GLN A 7 21.01 -17.66 2.29
CA GLN A 7 21.67 -16.37 2.45
C GLN A 7 22.11 -15.68 1.15
N VAL A 8 21.14 -15.05 0.48
CA VAL A 8 20.98 -13.58 0.56
C VAL A 8 19.47 -13.26 0.40
N GLU A 9 18.65 -13.47 1.44
CA GLU A 9 17.43 -12.67 1.54
C GLU A 9 17.90 -11.27 1.96
N GLY A 10 18.23 -10.43 0.99
CA GLY A 10 18.32 -8.99 1.27
C GLY A 10 17.00 -8.59 1.91
N LEU A 11 17.03 -7.94 3.08
CA LEU A 11 15.80 -7.42 3.67
C LEU A 11 15.11 -6.55 2.63
N MET A 12 13.98 -7.04 2.12
CA MET A 12 13.15 -6.29 1.19
C MET A 12 12.73 -5.01 1.88
N GLN A 13 13.16 -3.87 1.33
CA GLN A 13 12.92 -2.56 1.92
C GLN A 13 11.43 -2.38 2.22
N GLN A 14 11.11 -1.87 3.40
CA GLN A 14 9.73 -1.68 3.86
C GLN A 14 9.41 -0.21 3.99
N TYR A 15 8.17 0.15 3.62
CA TYR A 15 7.65 1.50 3.65
C TYR A 15 6.37 1.56 4.48
N THR A 16 6.28 2.58 5.32
CA THR A 16 5.11 2.87 6.19
C THR A 16 4.31 4.04 5.63
N ASN A 17 3.23 4.48 6.29
CA ASN A 17 2.47 5.68 5.89
C ASN A 17 3.09 7.01 6.36
N GLY A 18 4.35 7.01 6.81
CA GLY A 18 5.01 8.24 7.28
C GLY A 18 5.13 9.31 6.19
N LEU A 19 4.73 10.55 6.51
CA LEU A 19 4.97 11.74 5.69
C LEU A 19 6.42 12.20 5.83
N THR A 20 7.35 11.40 5.31
CA THR A 20 8.77 11.75 5.35
C THR A 20 9.05 12.98 4.48
N PRO A 21 10.17 13.71 4.69
CA PRO A 21 10.55 14.82 3.83
C PRO A 21 10.61 14.45 2.34
N SER A 22 11.06 13.22 2.03
CA SER A 22 11.07 12.70 0.66
C SER A 22 9.67 12.60 0.07
N VAL A 23 8.70 12.04 0.82
CA VAL A 23 7.31 11.96 0.37
C VAL A 23 6.70 13.34 0.15
N LEU A 24 6.93 14.28 1.07
CA LEU A 24 6.43 15.65 0.96
C LEU A 24 7.05 16.38 -0.24
N ALA A 25 8.34 16.16 -0.52
CA ALA A 25 9.04 16.73 -1.66
C ALA A 25 8.49 16.17 -2.99
N SER A 26 8.31 14.85 -3.08
CA SER A 26 7.69 14.21 -4.26
C SER A 26 6.27 14.70 -4.49
N PHE A 27 5.50 14.95 -3.43
CA PHE A 27 4.15 15.50 -3.54
C PHE A 27 4.13 16.93 -4.09
N LYS A 28 5.04 17.81 -3.63
CA LYS A 28 5.10 19.20 -4.12
C LYS A 28 5.59 19.31 -5.57
N ASN A 29 6.29 18.28 -6.06
CA ASN A 29 6.88 18.27 -7.38
C ASN A 29 6.62 16.95 -8.12
N PRO A 30 5.35 16.59 -8.38
CA PRO A 30 4.99 15.24 -8.84
C PRO A 30 5.34 14.99 -10.31
N PHE A 31 5.70 16.03 -11.05
CA PHE A 31 5.96 16.00 -12.49
C PHE A 31 7.33 16.59 -12.84
N SER A 32 7.95 16.00 -13.86
CA SER A 32 9.12 16.59 -14.54
C SER A 32 8.79 17.96 -15.14
N ALA A 33 9.81 18.75 -15.50
CA ALA A 33 9.62 20.06 -16.10
C ALA A 33 8.78 20.00 -17.38
N GLU A 34 9.00 18.97 -18.21
CA GLU A 34 8.28 18.73 -19.46
C GLU A 34 6.82 18.34 -19.18
N GLN A 35 6.59 17.47 -18.20
CA GLN A 35 5.26 16.99 -17.83
C GLN A 35 4.38 18.11 -17.24
N ARG A 36 4.97 19.09 -16.55
CA ARG A 36 4.22 20.23 -15.99
C ARG A 36 3.50 21.05 -17.03
N GLN A 37 4.05 21.18 -18.23
CA GLN A 37 3.38 21.90 -19.32
C GLN A 37 2.12 21.15 -19.79
N ILE A 38 2.17 19.82 -19.80
CA ILE A 38 1.06 18.94 -20.18
C ILE A 38 -0.03 18.94 -19.09
N PHE A 39 0.37 18.84 -17.83
CA PHE A 39 -0.52 18.75 -16.68
C PHE A 39 -0.71 20.08 -15.94
N ASN A 40 -0.57 21.22 -16.64
CA ASN A 40 -0.54 22.55 -16.03
C ASN A 40 -1.75 22.82 -15.12
N SER A 41 -2.96 22.45 -15.57
CA SER A 41 -4.18 22.62 -14.76
C SER A 41 -4.12 21.85 -13.44
N HIS A 42 -3.58 20.64 -13.45
CA HIS A 42 -3.42 19.83 -12.24
C HIS A 42 -2.35 20.42 -11.31
N VAL A 43 -1.24 20.90 -11.88
CA VAL A 43 -0.19 21.61 -11.12
C VAL A 43 -0.78 22.82 -10.41
N GLU A 44 -1.59 23.62 -11.11
CA GLU A 44 -2.24 24.80 -10.54
C GLU A 44 -3.28 24.46 -9.47
N GLU A 45 -4.08 23.40 -9.65
CA GLU A 45 -5.02 22.93 -8.63
C GLU A 45 -4.31 22.48 -7.34
N MET A 46 -3.13 21.90 -7.49
CA MET A 46 -2.38 21.27 -6.40
C MET A 46 -1.39 22.20 -5.70
N LYS A 47 -1.08 23.37 -6.28
CA LYS A 47 0.00 24.26 -5.82
C LYS A 47 -0.10 24.63 -4.34
N ASP A 48 -1.31 24.96 -3.89
CA ASP A 48 -1.61 25.45 -2.54
C ASP A 48 -2.10 24.33 -1.62
N ARG A 49 -2.24 23.10 -2.13
CA ARG A 49 -2.69 21.95 -1.33
C ARG A 49 -1.54 21.37 -0.52
N SER A 50 -1.92 20.85 0.64
CA SER A 50 -1.03 20.20 1.59
C SER A 50 -1.44 18.75 1.79
N LEU A 51 -0.44 17.87 1.85
CA LEU A 51 -0.63 16.47 2.13
C LEU A 51 -0.90 16.26 3.63
N VAL A 52 -2.08 15.75 3.97
CA VAL A 52 -2.51 15.51 5.36
C VAL A 52 -2.22 14.07 5.78
N ALA A 53 -2.45 13.12 4.88
CA ALA A 53 -2.21 11.70 5.14
C ALA A 53 -1.99 10.92 3.84
N ILE A 54 -1.37 9.75 3.96
CA ILE A 54 -1.20 8.77 2.88
C ILE A 54 -1.52 7.37 3.37
N TRP A 55 -1.90 6.51 2.43
CA TRP A 55 -2.09 5.08 2.64
C TRP A 55 -1.51 4.32 1.46
N ARG A 56 -0.42 3.60 1.70
CA ARG A 56 0.23 2.78 0.67
C ARG A 56 -0.57 1.50 0.43
N PHE A 57 -0.63 1.04 -0.82
CA PHE A 57 -1.18 -0.27 -1.13
C PHE A 57 -0.33 -1.38 -0.53
N ALA A 58 -0.99 -2.34 0.13
CA ALA A 58 -0.34 -3.56 0.59
C ALA A 58 -0.15 -4.51 -0.60
N THR A 59 0.95 -5.24 -0.57
CA THR A 59 1.32 -6.24 -1.57
C THR A 59 1.78 -7.53 -0.91
N ALA A 60 2.03 -8.58 -1.70
CA ALA A 60 2.90 -9.66 -1.26
C ALA A 60 4.23 -9.09 -0.70
N GLY A 61 4.67 -9.61 0.44
CA GLY A 61 5.81 -9.10 1.20
C GLY A 61 5.47 -8.05 2.27
N SER A 62 4.23 -7.56 2.35
CA SER A 62 3.80 -6.64 3.42
C SER A 62 3.83 -7.31 4.78
N LEU A 63 4.14 -6.53 5.82
CA LEU A 63 4.31 -7.00 7.19
C LEU A 63 3.25 -6.43 8.13
N THR A 64 2.90 -7.20 9.15
CA THR A 64 1.97 -6.80 10.19
C THR A 64 2.68 -6.51 11.51
N ARG A 65 1.97 -5.88 12.45
CA ARG A 65 2.53 -5.52 13.75
C ARG A 65 2.97 -6.74 14.55
N ASN A 66 2.23 -7.85 14.46
CA ASN A 66 2.53 -9.07 15.22
C ASN A 66 3.38 -10.08 14.43
N GLY A 67 4.12 -9.62 13.41
CA GLY A 67 5.08 -10.46 12.66
C GLY A 67 4.49 -11.32 11.57
N GLY A 68 3.23 -11.10 11.20
CA GLY A 68 2.59 -11.71 10.04
C GLY A 68 3.11 -11.12 8.72
N LYS A 69 3.03 -11.91 7.65
CA LYS A 69 3.43 -11.53 6.30
C LYS A 69 2.37 -11.93 5.28
N ILE A 70 2.11 -11.07 4.30
CA ILE A 70 1.34 -11.46 3.11
C ILE A 70 2.28 -12.25 2.20
N GLU A 71 2.12 -13.57 2.11
CA GLU A 71 2.94 -14.40 1.22
C GLU A 71 2.46 -14.35 -0.23
N GLN A 72 1.14 -14.32 -0.42
CA GLN A 72 0.49 -14.31 -1.72
C GLN A 72 -0.65 -13.29 -1.70
N ALA A 73 -0.83 -12.59 -2.81
CA ALA A 73 -1.81 -11.53 -2.96
C ALA A 73 -2.63 -11.78 -4.24
N SER A 74 -3.95 -11.63 -4.16
CA SER A 74 -4.87 -12.15 -5.20
C SER A 74 -5.25 -11.16 -6.30
N ALA A 75 -4.79 -9.90 -6.26
CA ALA A 75 -5.09 -8.97 -7.35
C ALA A 75 -4.41 -9.42 -8.65
N ASN A 76 -5.10 -9.18 -9.77
CA ASN A 76 -4.63 -9.51 -11.12
C ASN A 76 -3.62 -8.48 -11.68
N ASP A 77 -3.09 -7.60 -10.82
CA ASP A 77 -2.05 -6.65 -11.17
C ASP A 77 -0.91 -6.65 -10.16
N SER A 78 0.19 -6.02 -10.56
CA SER A 78 1.43 -6.02 -9.81
C SER A 78 2.13 -4.68 -9.91
N PHE A 79 2.96 -4.38 -8.92
CA PHE A 79 3.91 -3.30 -8.95
C PHE A 79 5.31 -3.85 -9.21
N THR A 80 6.09 -3.13 -10.00
CA THR A 80 7.52 -3.40 -10.16
C THR A 80 8.27 -2.61 -9.09
N LEU A 81 9.02 -3.30 -8.25
CA LEU A 81 9.86 -2.70 -7.22
C LEU A 81 11.17 -2.15 -7.81
N GLU A 82 11.93 -1.40 -7.02
CA GLU A 82 13.20 -0.78 -7.43
C GLU A 82 14.23 -1.82 -7.90
N ASP A 83 14.24 -3.01 -7.30
CA ASP A 83 15.11 -4.12 -7.68
C ASP A 83 14.63 -4.86 -8.95
N GLY A 84 13.54 -4.40 -9.58
CA GLY A 84 12.93 -4.99 -10.76
C GLY A 84 12.01 -6.19 -10.47
N SER A 85 11.89 -6.63 -9.22
CA SER A 85 10.96 -7.69 -8.84
C SER A 85 9.51 -7.22 -8.96
N LYS A 86 8.58 -8.16 -9.18
CA LYS A 86 7.15 -7.87 -9.26
C LYS A 86 6.43 -8.41 -8.04
N VAL A 87 5.59 -7.57 -7.43
CA VAL A 87 4.74 -7.95 -6.30
C VAL A 87 3.28 -7.69 -6.60
N ASN A 88 2.44 -8.69 -6.39
CA ASN A 88 1.00 -8.56 -6.57
C ASN A 88 0.38 -7.69 -5.47
N ARG A 89 -0.61 -6.88 -5.83
CA ARG A 89 -1.38 -6.08 -4.86
C ARG A 89 -2.32 -6.97 -4.06
N ALA A 90 -2.43 -6.71 -2.77
CA ALA A 90 -3.31 -7.45 -1.86
C ALA A 90 -4.72 -6.86 -1.84
N MET A 91 -5.70 -7.69 -1.54
CA MET A 91 -7.12 -7.33 -1.41
C MET A 91 -7.69 -7.78 -0.08
N VAL A 92 -8.80 -7.15 0.32
CA VAL A 92 -9.65 -7.67 1.39
C VAL A 92 -10.04 -9.12 1.06
N GLY A 93 -9.89 -10.01 2.04
CA GLY A 93 -10.07 -11.45 1.88
C GLY A 93 -8.78 -12.26 1.69
N ASP A 94 -7.66 -11.62 1.32
CA ASP A 94 -6.36 -12.29 1.28
C ASP A 94 -5.89 -12.71 2.68
N TYR A 95 -4.99 -13.69 2.74
CA TYR A 95 -4.44 -14.19 3.98
C TYR A 95 -3.08 -13.56 4.31
N VAL A 96 -2.89 -13.34 5.61
CA VAL A 96 -1.57 -13.13 6.23
C VAL A 96 -1.17 -14.43 6.93
N VAL A 97 0.10 -14.80 6.80
CA VAL A 97 0.70 -15.98 7.43
C VAL A 97 1.66 -15.54 8.53
N TYR A 98 1.59 -16.17 9.70
CA TYR A 98 2.48 -15.91 10.84
C TYR A 98 3.60 -16.96 10.94
N PRO A 99 4.67 -16.70 11.72
CA PRO A 99 5.79 -17.64 11.86
C PRO A 99 5.41 -19.01 12.43
N ASP A 100 4.33 -19.09 13.20
CA ASP A 100 3.78 -20.35 13.72
C ASP A 100 2.91 -21.12 12.69
N GLY A 101 2.78 -20.59 11.47
CA GLY A 101 1.99 -21.15 10.39
C GLY A 101 0.50 -20.80 10.45
N THR A 102 0.05 -20.08 11.48
CA THR A 102 -1.34 -19.62 11.55
C THR A 102 -1.63 -18.61 10.46
N ARG A 103 -2.90 -18.53 10.06
CA ARG A 103 -3.39 -17.63 9.01
C ARG A 103 -4.57 -16.81 9.50
N THR A 104 -4.60 -15.55 9.11
CA THR A 104 -5.68 -14.59 9.37
C THR A 104 -6.06 -13.89 8.08
N ARG A 105 -7.33 -13.49 7.93
CA ARG A 105 -7.80 -12.75 6.77
C ARG A 105 -7.63 -11.24 6.95
N ILE A 106 -7.36 -10.56 5.86
CA ILE A 106 -7.48 -9.10 5.77
C ILE A 106 -8.96 -8.73 5.69
N ILE A 107 -9.45 -7.96 6.66
CA ILE A 107 -10.87 -7.61 6.78
C ILE A 107 -11.17 -6.14 6.53
N SER A 108 -10.18 -5.28 6.30
CA SER A 108 -10.42 -3.89 5.89
C SER A 108 -9.43 -3.42 4.84
N GLY A 109 -9.75 -2.32 4.15
CA GLY A 109 -8.96 -1.82 3.03
C GLY A 109 -9.34 -0.41 2.63
N SER A 110 -9.12 -0.07 1.38
CA SER A 110 -9.52 1.18 0.74
C SER A 110 -11.03 1.50 0.74
N GLY A 111 -11.90 0.57 1.13
CA GLY A 111 -13.35 0.75 0.98
C GLY A 111 -13.72 1.06 -0.48
N SER A 112 -14.63 2.01 -0.69
CA SER A 112 -15.02 2.46 -2.03
C SER A 112 -14.03 3.43 -2.66
N ALA A 113 -12.94 3.81 -1.99
CA ALA A 113 -11.93 4.72 -2.55
C ALA A 113 -11.11 4.07 -3.67
N ALA A 114 -10.93 2.75 -3.63
CA ALA A 114 -10.25 2.00 -4.68
C ALA A 114 -10.64 0.53 -4.63
N THR A 115 -11.20 -0.02 -5.70
CA THR A 115 -11.60 -1.43 -5.75
C THR A 115 -11.09 -2.09 -7.02
N ASN A 116 -11.05 -3.42 -7.04
CA ASN A 116 -10.91 -4.16 -8.29
C ASN A 116 -12.18 -4.05 -9.15
N GLY A 117 -12.17 -4.65 -10.34
CA GLY A 117 -13.31 -4.65 -11.26
C GLY A 117 -14.58 -5.32 -10.73
N ASN A 118 -14.48 -6.11 -9.65
CA ASN A 118 -15.61 -6.77 -8.99
C ASN A 118 -16.06 -6.04 -7.71
N GLY A 119 -15.53 -4.84 -7.44
CA GLY A 119 -15.89 -4.05 -6.25
C GLY A 119 -15.20 -4.47 -4.96
N VAL A 120 -14.22 -5.38 -5.01
CA VAL A 120 -13.45 -5.79 -3.83
C VAL A 120 -12.40 -4.74 -3.51
N SER A 121 -12.39 -4.28 -2.26
CA SER A 121 -11.43 -3.29 -1.77
C SER A 121 -9.99 -3.82 -1.77
N PHE A 122 -9.05 -2.98 -2.19
CA PHE A 122 -7.63 -3.26 -2.04
C PHE A 122 -7.18 -3.10 -0.59
N ALA A 123 -6.26 -3.95 -0.15
CA ALA A 123 -5.65 -3.82 1.16
C ALA A 123 -4.62 -2.68 1.17
N LEU A 124 -4.50 -2.00 2.31
CA LEU A 124 -3.62 -0.86 2.53
C LEU A 124 -2.73 -1.12 3.74
N VAL A 125 -1.62 -0.40 3.83
CA VAL A 125 -0.95 -0.20 5.12
C VAL A 125 -1.92 0.54 6.05
N GLY A 126 -2.25 -0.09 7.18
CA GLY A 126 -3.32 0.31 8.10
C GLY A 126 -4.55 -0.61 8.06
N SER A 127 -4.65 -1.54 7.10
CA SER A 127 -5.70 -2.56 7.06
C SER A 127 -5.66 -3.49 8.27
N GLN A 128 -6.84 -3.80 8.81
CA GLN A 128 -7.06 -4.67 9.96
C GLN A 128 -7.26 -6.11 9.52
N LEU A 129 -6.90 -7.04 10.41
CA LEU A 129 -7.04 -8.48 10.24
C LEU A 129 -8.08 -9.06 11.21
N ASP A 130 -8.61 -10.25 10.91
CA ASP A 130 -9.66 -10.89 11.73
C ASP A 130 -9.25 -11.16 13.19
N ASN A 131 -7.94 -11.28 13.45
CA ASN A 131 -7.38 -11.49 14.77
C ASN A 131 -7.02 -10.19 15.50
N GLY A 132 -7.36 -9.02 14.95
CA GLY A 132 -7.09 -7.70 15.51
C GLY A 132 -5.69 -7.13 15.21
N ASP A 133 -4.86 -7.84 14.45
CA ASP A 133 -3.59 -7.31 13.97
C ASP A 133 -3.79 -6.34 12.79
N VAL A 134 -2.73 -5.63 12.40
CA VAL A 134 -2.76 -4.55 11.41
C VAL A 134 -1.53 -4.62 10.50
N ILE A 135 -1.73 -4.43 9.21
CA ILE A 135 -0.63 -4.27 8.24
C ILE A 135 0.08 -2.93 8.50
N ILE A 136 1.38 -2.95 8.76
CA ILE A 136 2.16 -1.75 9.14
C ILE A 136 3.16 -1.30 8.08
N SER A 137 3.50 -2.17 7.14
CA SER A 137 4.41 -1.82 6.06
C SER A 137 4.17 -2.63 4.79
N THR A 138 4.67 -2.11 3.68
CA THR A 138 4.62 -2.73 2.36
C THR A 138 5.98 -2.55 1.67
N PRO A 139 6.39 -3.44 0.76
CA PRO A 139 7.64 -3.30 0.04
C PRO A 139 7.62 -2.31 -1.13
N GLN A 140 6.45 -1.81 -1.52
CA GLN A 140 6.30 -0.82 -2.59
C GLN A 140 6.25 0.61 -2.03
N ASP A 141 6.92 1.57 -2.67
CA ASP A 141 7.14 2.91 -2.13
C ASP A 141 6.27 4.01 -2.77
N PHE A 142 5.76 3.78 -3.98
CA PHE A 142 5.20 4.81 -4.86
C PHE A 142 3.67 4.83 -4.95
N ALA A 143 2.99 3.67 -4.90
CA ALA A 143 1.55 3.57 -5.12
C ALA A 143 0.77 3.81 -3.82
N LEU A 144 -0.02 4.87 -3.77
CA LEU A 144 -0.73 5.29 -2.56
C LEU A 144 -2.06 5.99 -2.85
N LEU A 145 -2.92 6.02 -1.84
CA LEU A 145 -4.01 6.97 -1.69
C LEU A 145 -3.56 8.11 -0.78
N CYS A 146 -4.11 9.30 -0.96
CA CYS A 146 -3.79 10.45 -0.12
C CYS A 146 -5.01 11.25 0.30
N GLN A 147 -4.92 11.88 1.46
CA GLN A 147 -5.85 12.92 1.91
C GLN A 147 -5.13 14.25 1.79
N LEU A 148 -5.77 15.17 1.09
CA LEU A 148 -5.33 16.55 0.98
C LEU A 148 -6.17 17.43 1.89
N ASP A 149 -5.59 18.55 2.30
CA ASP A 149 -6.33 19.59 3.01
C ASP A 149 -7.54 20.05 2.20
N ASN A 150 -8.59 20.48 2.91
CA ASN A 150 -9.84 21.01 2.36
C ASN A 150 -10.53 20.08 1.32
N SER A 151 -10.21 18.79 1.35
CA SER A 151 -10.79 17.78 0.46
C SER A 151 -11.86 17.00 1.22
N PRO A 152 -12.84 16.40 0.53
CA PRO A 152 -13.75 15.46 1.17
C PRO A 152 -12.99 14.41 1.97
N ALA A 153 -13.55 14.01 3.10
CA ALA A 153 -13.01 12.91 3.88
C ALA A 153 -13.04 11.61 3.05
N MET A 154 -12.15 10.69 3.40
CA MET A 154 -12.21 9.32 2.88
C MET A 154 -13.60 8.70 3.12
N PRO A 155 -14.05 7.79 2.24
CA PRO A 155 -15.37 7.15 2.37
C PRO A 155 -15.59 6.50 3.74
N ALA A 156 -16.85 6.42 4.17
CA ALA A 156 -17.20 5.87 5.48
C ALA A 156 -16.76 4.41 5.69
N ASN A 157 -16.56 3.64 4.62
CA ASN A 157 -16.06 2.27 4.67
C ASN A 157 -14.53 2.16 4.49
N PHE A 158 -13.80 3.28 4.46
CA PHE A 158 -12.34 3.30 4.38
C PHE A 158 -11.73 2.76 5.68
N LEU A 159 -10.81 1.80 5.57
CA LEU A 159 -10.17 1.06 6.66
C LEU A 159 -11.13 0.48 7.71
N THR A 160 -12.40 0.30 7.32
CA THR A 160 -13.44 -0.23 8.18
C THR A 160 -13.56 -1.74 7.97
N PRO A 161 -13.55 -2.56 9.04
CA PRO A 161 -13.77 -4.00 8.95
C PRO A 161 -15.06 -4.38 8.21
N VAL A 162 -14.97 -5.37 7.33
CA VAL A 162 -16.12 -6.03 6.70
C VAL A 162 -16.24 -7.47 7.20
N ALA A 163 -17.48 -7.97 7.26
CA ALA A 163 -17.71 -9.39 7.46
C ALA A 163 -17.38 -10.14 6.16
N LEU A 164 -16.63 -11.24 6.27
CA LEU A 164 -16.18 -12.09 5.16
C LEU A 164 -16.84 -13.46 5.19
#